data_AF-A0A6N8YXX1-F1
#
_entry.id   AF-A0A6N8YXX1-F1
#
_cell.length_a   1.000
_cell.length_b   1.000
_cell.length_c   1.000
_cell.angle_alpha   90.00
_cell.angle_beta   90.00
_cell.angle_gamma   90.00
#
_symmetry.space_group_name_H-M   'P 1'
#
loop_
_entity.id
_entity.type
_entity.pdbx_description
1 polymer ?
#
loop_
_entity_poly.entity_id
_entity_poly.type
_entity_poly.pdbx_seq_one_letter_code
_entity_poly.pdbx_strand_id
1 'polypeptide(L)' 'MAFVITEPCIGVKDASCVEVCPVDCIHTDDQSDMYFINPDDCIDCAYCESACPVNAIFDEFTVPAQFREYTQKNRAFFRK' A
#
# COMPACT_ATOMS: atom_id res chain seq x y z
N MET A 1 9.48 1.92 9.40
CA MET A 1 8.17 1.22 9.48
C MET A 1 7.62 1.33 8.06
N ALA A 2 6.42 0.81 7.76
CA ALA A 2 5.88 1.01 6.43
C ALA A 2 4.36 1.04 6.45
N PHE A 3 3.81 1.74 5.47
CA PHE A 3 2.40 1.64 5.14
C PHE A 3 2.14 0.42 4.26
N VAL A 4 0.97 -0.19 4.42
CA VAL A 4 0.55 -1.42 3.77
C VAL A 4 -0.81 -1.20 3.12
N ILE A 5 -0.92 -1.53 1.83
CA ILE A 5 -2.20 -1.51 1.12
C ILE A 5 -2.90 -2.85 1.34
N THR A 6 -4.17 -2.80 1.74
CA THR A 6 -4.99 -3.95 2.12
C THR A 6 -6.11 -4.20 1.10
N GLU A 7 -6.97 -5.19 1.38
CA GLU A 7 -8.08 -5.64 0.53
C GLU A 7 -8.94 -4.53 -0.10
N PRO A 8 -9.30 -3.41 0.59
CA PRO A 8 -10.19 -2.40 0.02
C PRO A 8 -9.68 -1.70 -1.25
N CYS A 9 -8.38 -1.85 -1.58
CA CYS A 9 -7.82 -1.34 -2.82
C CYS A 9 -8.19 -2.18 -4.05
N ILE A 10 -8.56 -3.45 -3.86
CA ILE A 10 -8.85 -4.41 -4.93
C ILE A 10 -10.04 -3.91 -5.76
N GLY A 11 -9.81 -3.73 -7.07
CA GLY A 11 -10.83 -3.30 -8.03
C GLY A 11 -11.12 -1.79 -8.06
N VAL A 12 -10.61 -1.01 -7.11
CA VAL A 12 -10.72 0.46 -7.11
C VAL A 12 -9.57 1.08 -7.89
N LYS A 13 -8.32 0.66 -7.60
CA LYS A 13 -7.08 1.13 -8.27
C LYS A 13 -7.05 2.64 -8.60
N ASP A 14 -7.50 3.47 -7.65
CA ASP A 14 -7.72 4.91 -7.84
C ASP A 14 -6.43 5.74 -8.09
N ALA A 15 -5.27 5.22 -7.69
CA ALA A 15 -3.94 5.84 -7.90
C ALA A 15 -3.67 7.18 -7.18
N SER A 16 -4.61 7.78 -6.44
CA SER A 16 -4.36 9.01 -5.66
C SER A 16 -3.21 8.88 -4.66
N CYS A 17 -2.99 7.68 -4.11
CA CYS A 17 -1.88 7.41 -3.21
C CYS A 17 -0.50 7.51 -3.88
N VAL A 18 -0.42 7.25 -5.20
CA VAL A 18 0.82 7.33 -5.97
C VAL A 18 1.26 8.78 -6.14
N GLU A 19 0.32 9.67 -6.49
CA GLU A 19 0.61 11.09 -6.74
C GLU A 19 1.13 11.84 -5.51
N VAL A 20 0.74 11.41 -4.31
CA VAL A 20 1.15 12.04 -3.05
C VAL A 20 2.40 11.41 -2.44
N CYS A 21 2.93 10.32 -3.02
CA CYS A 21 4.08 9.64 -2.46
C CYS A 21 5.38 10.40 -2.78
N PRO A 22 6.13 10.92 -1.79
CA PRO A 22 7.31 11.74 -2.04
C PRO A 22 8.53 10.94 -2.51
N VAL A 23 8.49 9.62 -2.40
CA VAL A 23 9.59 8.70 -2.73
C VAL A 23 9.17 7.68 -3.80
N ASP A 24 7.99 7.85 -4.40
CA ASP A 24 7.46 6.99 -5.45
C ASP A 24 7.52 5.47 -5.12
N CYS A 25 7.28 5.09 -3.86
CA CYS A 25 7.41 3.70 -3.42
C CYS A 25 6.16 2.84 -3.64
N ILE A 26 5.18 3.31 -4.43
CA ILE A 26 3.89 2.63 -4.66
C ILE A 26 3.81 2.18 -6.11
N HIS A 27 3.66 0.88 -6.32
CA HIS A 27 3.64 0.28 -7.66
C HIS A 27 2.50 -0.74 -7.81
N THR A 28 2.14 -1.02 -9.06
CA THR A 28 1.19 -2.08 -9.44
C THR A 28 1.70 -2.76 -10.71
N ASP A 29 1.17 -3.94 -11.02
CA ASP A 29 1.45 -4.70 -12.24
C ASP A 29 0.12 -4.87 -13.01
N ASP A 30 0.18 -5.13 -14.31
CA ASP A 30 -0.98 -5.39 -15.18
C ASP A 30 -1.78 -6.61 -14.70
N GLN A 31 -1.12 -7.56 -14.03
CA GLN A 31 -1.76 -8.75 -13.46
C GLN A 31 -2.29 -8.54 -12.03
N SER A 32 -2.06 -7.37 -11.44
CA SER A 32 -2.42 -7.10 -10.04
C SER A 32 -3.71 -6.28 -9.92
N ASP A 33 -4.63 -6.77 -9.09
CA ASP A 33 -5.92 -6.11 -8.85
C ASP A 33 -5.83 -4.92 -7.88
N MET A 34 -4.63 -4.65 -7.33
CA MET A 34 -4.37 -3.60 -6.33
C MET A 34 -2.98 -2.99 -6.51
N TYR A 35 -2.74 -1.89 -5.79
CA TYR A 35 -1.40 -1.30 -5.64
C TYR A 35 -0.68 -1.93 -4.43
N PHE A 36 0.65 -1.85 -4.45
CA PHE A 36 1.54 -2.33 -3.38
C PHE A 36 2.54 -1.25 -2.99
N ILE A 37 2.85 -1.16 -1.70
CA ILE A 37 3.87 -0.25 -1.16
C ILE A 37 5.15 -1.03 -0.88
N ASN A 38 6.30 -0.52 -1.32
CA ASN A 38 7.59 -1.07 -0.98
C ASN A 38 7.95 -0.66 0.46
N PRO A 39 8.00 -1.60 1.44
CA PRO A 39 8.34 -1.25 2.81
C PRO A 39 9.80 -0.84 2.99
N ASP A 40 10.69 -1.21 2.06
CA ASP A 40 12.11 -0.87 2.15
C ASP A 40 12.38 0.59 1.72
N ASP A 41 11.51 1.18 0.88
CA ASP A 41 11.62 2.58 0.42
C ASP A 41 10.64 3.53 1.14
N CYS A 42 9.63 3.00 1.83
CA CYS A 42 8.65 3.79 2.55
C CYS A 42 9.30 4.57 3.71
N ILE A 43 9.01 5.87 3.80
CA ILE A 43 9.56 6.78 4.82
C ILE A 43 8.55 7.17 5.91
N ASP A 44 7.44 6.43 6.04
CA ASP A 44 6.42 6.64 7.09
C ASP A 44 5.79 8.05 7.13
N CYS A 45 5.64 8.71 5.96
CA CYS A 45 5.11 10.08 5.89
C CYS A 45 3.58 10.22 6.06
N ALA A 46 2.83 9.12 6.04
CA ALA A 46 1.36 9.06 6.18
C ALA A 46 0.50 9.80 5.12
N TYR A 47 1.09 10.41 4.09
CA TYR A 47 0.31 11.12 3.07
C TYR A 47 -0.64 10.21 2.29
N CYS A 48 -0.18 9.01 1.96
CA CYS A 48 -0.97 8.03 1.22
C CYS A 48 -2.23 7.57 1.98
N GLU A 49 -2.19 7.49 3.31
CA GLU A 49 -3.33 7.12 4.16
C GLU A 49 -4.50 8.08 3.96
N SER A 50 -4.23 9.39 4.09
CA SER A 50 -5.25 10.44 3.92
C SER A 50 -5.75 10.62 2.48
N ALA A 51 -4.95 10.20 1.49
CA ALA A 51 -5.30 10.32 0.07
C ALA A 51 -6.20 9.17 -0.42
N CYS A 52 -6.25 8.05 0.30
CA CYS A 52 -6.99 6.87 -0.16
C CYS A 52 -8.51 7.04 0.08
N PRO A 53 -9.36 7.07 -0.96
CA PRO A 53 -10.80 7.31 -0.80
C PRO A 53 -11.54 6.16 -0.09
N VAL A 54 -10.95 4.96 -0.10
CA VAL A 54 -11.52 3.74 0.48
C VAL A 54 -10.82 3.31 1.78
N ASN A 55 -9.91 4.14 2.31
CA ASN A 55 -9.14 3.84 3.51
C ASN A 55 -8.49 2.44 3.48
N ALA A 56 -7.84 2.10 2.35
CA ALA A 56 -7.20 0.80 2.17
C ALA A 56 -5.77 0.72 2.77
N ILE A 57 -5.23 1.84 3.24
CA ILE A 57 -3.82 1.98 3.61
C ILE A 57 -3.72 2.10 5.11
N PHE A 58 -2.92 1.23 5.72
CA PHE A 58 -2.71 1.18 7.17
C PHE A 58 -1.21 1.12 7.47
N ASP A 59 -0.81 1.64 8.61
CA ASP A 59 0.54 1.40 9.16
C ASP A 59 0.69 -0.09 9.50
N GLU A 60 1.84 -0.69 9.20
CA GLU A 60 2.14 -2.11 9.48
C GLU A 60 1.76 -2.57 10.89
N PHE A 61 1.87 -1.70 11.90
CA PHE A 61 1.51 -2.00 13.29
C PHE A 61 0.03 -1.82 13.60
N THR A 62 -0.71 -1.06 12.79
CA THR A 62 -2.15 -0.79 12.96
C THR A 62 -3.03 -1.59 12.00
N VAL A 63 -2.44 -2.35 11.08
CA VAL A 63 -3.15 -3.26 10.17
C VAL A 63 -4.09 -4.18 10.98
N PRO A 64 -5.41 -4.18 10.66
CA PRO A 64 -6.38 -5.09 11.27
C PRO A 64 -5.94 -6.56 11.15
N ALA A 65 -6.28 -7.38 12.14
CA ALA A 65 -5.85 -8.79 12.18
C ALA A 65 -6.20 -9.59 10.91
N GLN A 66 -7.36 -9.28 10.32
CA GLN A 66 -7.84 -9.88 9.07
C GLN A 66 -7.00 -9.50 7.83
N PHE A 67 -6.23 -8.41 7.88
CA PHE A 67 -5.44 -7.90 6.75
C PHE A 67 -3.93 -8.05 6.95
N ARG A 68 -3.47 -8.74 8.01
CA ARG A 68 -2.03 -8.89 8.29
C ARG A 68 -1.26 -9.62 7.18
N GLU A 69 -1.94 -10.48 6.42
CA GLU A 69 -1.32 -11.15 5.27
C GLU A 69 -0.87 -10.16 4.17
N TYR A 70 -1.54 -9.01 4.08
CA TYR A 70 -1.19 -7.99 3.10
C TYR A 70 0.17 -7.35 3.36
N THR A 71 0.63 -7.29 4.61
CA THR A 71 1.98 -6.82 4.93
C THR A 71 3.03 -7.65 4.19
N GLN A 72 2.90 -8.97 4.26
CA GLN A 72 3.81 -9.87 3.54
C GLN A 72 3.59 -9.81 2.03
N LYS A 73 2.34 -9.68 1.56
CA LYS A 73 2.00 -9.57 0.13
C LYS A 73 2.62 -8.33 -0.52
N ASN A 74 2.53 -7.18 0.13
CA ASN A 74 3.14 -5.92 -0.32
C ASN A 74 4.65 -6.09 -0.47
N ARG A 75 5.31 -6.67 0.54
CA ARG A 75 6.76 -6.93 0.47
C ARG A 75 7.13 -7.96 -0.60
N ALA A 76 6.36 -9.03 -0.73
CA ALA A 76 6.63 -10.10 -1.69
C ALA A 76 6.55 -9.63 -3.14
N PHE A 77 5.75 -8.59 -3.43
CA PHE A 77 5.67 -7.98 -4.74
C PHE A 77 7.02 -7.42 -5.22
N PHE A 78 7.81 -6.83 -4.32
CA PHE A 78 9.09 -6.17 -4.62
C PHE A 78 10.32 -7.08 -4.50
N ARG A 79 10.19 -8.27 -3.89
CA ARG A 79 11.30 -9.22 -3.70
C ARG A 79 11.48 -10.20 -4.87
N LYS A 80 11.05 -9.82 -6.09
CA LYS A 80 11.23 -10.63 -7.30
C LYS A 80 12.66 -10.58 -7.83
#